data_AF-A0A5C6NGE6-F1
#
_entry.id   AF-A0A5C6NGE6-F1
#
_cell.length_a   1.000
_cell.length_b   1.000
_cell.length_c   1.000
_cell.angle_alpha   90.00
_cell.angle_beta   90.00
_cell.angle_gamma   90.00
#
_symmetry.space_group_name_H-M   'P 1'
#
loop_
_entity.id
_entity.type
_entity.pdbx_description
1 polymer ?
#
loop_
_entity_poly.entity_id
_entity_poly.type
_entity_poly.pdbx_seq_one_letter_code
_entity_poly.pdbx_strand_id
1 'polypeptide(L)'
;MTPWESCALQTEALRANLRRHNRAGQGLTADMKRNHDFSSSDSELEETIEVEKESADENGNMSSPLGSMSPTTSTQVQARKRRRGIIEKRRRDRINNCLSELRRLVPSAFEKQGSAKLEKAEILQMTVDHLKMLHAAGGKGYFDAHALAMDYRSLGFRECLAETARYLSIIEAWTPRTRCGCAWCPT
;
A
#
# COMPACT_ATOMS: atom_id res chain seq x y z
N MET A 1 -32.08 -14.62 -9.28
CA MET A 1 -31.06 -13.55 -9.16
C MET A 1 -29.71 -14.20 -9.27
N THR A 2 -28.93 -13.80 -10.28
CA THR A 2 -27.58 -14.30 -10.44
C THR A 2 -26.65 -13.66 -9.39
N PRO A 3 -25.51 -14.29 -9.04
CA PRO A 3 -24.54 -13.69 -8.13
C PRO A 3 -24.04 -12.30 -8.58
N TRP A 4 -24.03 -12.04 -9.89
CA TRP A 4 -23.61 -10.75 -10.46
C TRP A 4 -24.64 -9.64 -10.24
N GLU A 5 -25.94 -9.95 -10.25
CA GLU A 5 -27.00 -8.98 -9.93
C GLU A 5 -26.94 -8.56 -8.45
N SER A 6 -26.65 -9.51 -7.55
CA SER A 6 -26.49 -9.23 -6.13
C SER A 6 -25.27 -8.32 -5.85
N CYS A 7 -24.16 -8.54 -6.58
CA CYS A 7 -22.97 -7.70 -6.48
C CYS A 7 -23.20 -6.28 -7.02
N ALA A 8 -23.96 -6.15 -8.11
CA ALA A 8 -24.33 -4.86 -8.69
C ALA A 8 -25.19 -4.03 -7.72
N LEU A 9 -26.21 -4.65 -7.12
CA LEU A 9 -27.08 -3.99 -6.13
C LEU A 9 -26.31 -3.55 -4.87
N GLN A 10 -25.37 -4.36 -4.38
CA GLN A 10 -24.51 -3.98 -3.26
C GLN A 10 -23.61 -2.78 -3.61
N THR A 11 -23.09 -2.74 -4.83
CA THR A 11 -22.26 -1.63 -5.32
C THR A 11 -23.04 -0.33 -5.43
N GLU A 12 -24.29 -0.40 -5.92
CA GLU A 12 -25.17 0.76 -6.02
C GLU A 12 -25.61 1.28 -4.65
N ALA A 13 -25.91 0.38 -3.71
CA ALA A 13 -26.24 0.73 -2.33
C ALA A 13 -25.06 1.44 -1.63
N LEU A 14 -23.82 0.97 -1.83
CA LEU A 14 -22.63 1.61 -1.29
C LEU A 14 -22.42 3.00 -1.91
N ARG A 15 -22.63 3.13 -3.23
CA ARG A 15 -22.53 4.40 -3.96
C ARG A 15 -23.61 5.40 -3.54
N ALA A 16 -24.81 4.92 -3.16
CA ALA A 16 -25.88 5.75 -2.61
C ALA A 16 -25.55 6.24 -1.18
N ASN A 17 -24.99 5.38 -0.33
CA ASN A 17 -24.55 5.76 1.01
C ASN A 17 -23.41 6.79 1.00
N LEU A 18 -22.42 6.63 0.11
CA LEU A 18 -21.34 7.61 -0.01
C LEU A 18 -21.85 8.99 -0.48
N ARG A 19 -22.85 9.00 -1.37
CA ARG A 19 -23.51 10.25 -1.81
C ARG A 19 -24.31 10.91 -0.68
N ARG A 20 -24.99 10.13 0.15
CA ARG A 20 -25.69 10.65 1.35
C ARG A 20 -24.71 11.22 2.37
N HIS A 21 -23.61 10.53 2.65
CA HIS A 21 -22.61 10.98 3.61
C HIS A 21 -21.89 12.27 3.17
N ASN A 22 -21.64 12.41 1.85
CA ASN A 22 -21.02 13.60 1.30
C ASN A 22 -21.98 14.81 1.23
N ARG A 23 -23.30 14.57 1.10
CA ARG A 23 -24.32 15.63 1.22
C ARG A 23 -24.52 16.06 2.68
N ALA A 24 -24.47 15.13 3.63
CA ALA A 24 -24.53 15.43 5.06
C ALA A 24 -23.32 16.24 5.55
N GLY A 25 -22.12 15.98 5.00
CA GLY A 25 -20.90 16.75 5.33
C GLY A 25 -20.88 18.19 4.83
N GLN A 26 -21.70 18.56 3.85
CA GLN A 26 -21.78 19.95 3.32
C GLN A 26 -22.77 20.84 4.11
N GLY A 27 -23.61 20.26 4.97
CA GLY A 27 -24.57 21.01 5.79
C GLY A 27 -23.96 21.66 7.04
N LEU A 28 -22.75 21.25 7.45
CA LEU A 28 -22.11 21.72 8.69
C LEU A 28 -21.11 22.86 8.48
N THR A 29 -20.77 23.22 7.23
CA THR A 29 -19.78 24.28 6.92
C THR A 29 -20.42 25.57 6.39
N ALA A 30 -21.75 25.67 6.34
CA ALA A 30 -22.44 26.82 5.75
C ALA A 30 -22.72 27.97 6.75
N ASP A 31 -22.54 27.76 8.05
CA ASP A 31 -22.94 28.76 9.08
C ASP A 31 -21.81 29.59 9.70
N MET A 32 -20.55 29.42 9.28
CA MET A 32 -19.45 30.27 9.76
C MET A 32 -19.04 31.34 8.73
N LYS A 33 -19.88 32.37 8.69
CA LYS A 33 -19.46 33.78 8.78
C LYS A 33 -18.62 34.36 7.64
N ARG A 34 -19.35 35.00 6.74
CA ARG A 34 -19.12 36.36 6.21
C ARG A 34 -18.46 37.29 7.25
N ASN A 35 -17.18 37.60 7.07
CA ASN A 35 -16.50 38.89 7.30
C ASN A 35 -15.00 38.67 7.48
N HIS A 36 -14.22 38.94 6.44
CA HIS A 36 -12.87 39.46 6.58
C HIS A 36 -12.45 40.14 5.26
N ASP A 37 -12.90 41.37 5.09
CA ASP A 37 -12.16 42.35 4.28
C ASP A 37 -10.79 42.54 4.93
N PHE A 38 -9.71 42.09 4.29
CA PHE A 38 -8.39 42.65 4.53
C PHE A 38 -7.51 42.51 3.29
N SER A 39 -7.45 43.62 2.58
CA SER A 39 -6.30 44.21 1.88
C SER A 39 -5.25 43.28 1.25
N SER A 40 -5.26 43.34 -0.08
CA SER A 40 -4.15 43.21 -1.03
C SER A 40 -2.74 43.53 -0.50
N SER A 41 -1.78 42.68 -0.83
CA SER A 41 -0.58 43.00 -1.64
C SER A 41 0.33 41.77 -1.76
N ASP A 42 0.46 41.21 -2.96
CA ASP A 42 1.56 40.31 -3.32
C ASP A 42 2.20 40.88 -4.58
N SER A 43 3.44 41.35 -4.44
CA SER A 43 4.21 42.02 -5.50
C SER A 43 4.81 40.96 -6.43
N GLU A 44 4.46 41.03 -7.71
CA GLU A 44 5.11 40.28 -8.78
C GLU A 44 6.48 40.89 -9.07
N LEU A 45 7.54 40.08 -8.99
CA LEU A 45 8.87 40.39 -9.55
C LEU A 45 9.08 39.42 -10.71
N GLU A 46 8.88 39.94 -11.92
CA GLU A 46 9.09 39.24 -13.19
C GLU A 46 10.59 39.29 -13.55
N GLU A 47 11.23 38.13 -13.72
CA GLU A 47 12.58 38.02 -14.26
C GLU A 47 12.50 37.81 -15.78
N THR A 48 12.87 38.87 -16.50
CA THR A 48 12.98 38.96 -17.95
C THR A 48 14.10 38.07 -18.48
N ILE A 49 13.76 37.18 -19.43
CA ILE A 49 14.75 36.61 -20.35
C ILE A 49 14.22 36.80 -21.77
N GLU A 50 14.77 37.81 -22.43
CA GLU A 50 14.59 38.13 -23.84
C GLU A 50 15.37 37.13 -24.72
N VAL A 51 14.70 36.54 -25.71
CA VAL A 51 15.38 36.07 -26.93
C VAL A 51 14.50 36.44 -28.12
N GLU A 52 14.95 37.47 -28.84
CA GLU A 52 14.44 37.90 -30.13
C GLU A 52 14.69 36.84 -31.21
N LYS A 53 13.71 36.64 -32.10
CA LYS A 53 14.01 36.38 -33.52
C LYS A 53 12.87 36.83 -34.43
N GLU A 54 13.18 37.90 -35.16
CA GLU A 54 12.55 38.50 -36.33
C GLU A 54 12.21 37.51 -37.46
N SER A 55 11.04 37.65 -38.10
CA SER A 55 10.89 38.11 -39.50
C SER A 55 9.43 38.22 -39.93
N ALA A 56 9.21 39.17 -40.84
CA ALA A 56 7.98 39.82 -41.29
C ALA A 56 7.02 38.94 -42.11
N ASP A 57 5.74 39.33 -42.16
CA ASP A 57 5.05 39.69 -43.40
C ASP A 57 3.67 40.34 -43.12
N GLU A 58 3.29 41.25 -44.03
CA GLU A 58 2.23 42.26 -43.94
C GLU A 58 0.77 41.76 -43.92
N ASN A 59 -0.15 42.63 -43.45
CA ASN A 59 -1.19 43.28 -44.28
C ASN A 59 -2.42 43.72 -43.44
N GLY A 60 -2.93 44.92 -43.72
CA GLY A 60 -3.82 45.69 -42.85
C GLY A 60 -5.31 45.35 -42.91
N ASN A 61 -6.10 45.95 -42.01
CA ASN A 61 -7.37 46.63 -42.29
C ASN A 61 -8.00 47.20 -40.99
N MET A 62 -8.66 48.34 -41.12
CA MET A 62 -9.09 49.27 -40.07
C MET A 62 -10.46 48.95 -39.45
N SER A 63 -10.67 49.50 -38.25
CA SER A 63 -11.94 50.04 -37.72
C SER A 63 -13.00 49.13 -37.06
N SER A 64 -13.09 49.29 -35.74
CA SER A 64 -14.29 49.65 -34.96
C SER A 64 -15.09 48.58 -34.19
N PRO A 65 -15.74 49.00 -33.07
CA PRO A 65 -16.09 48.14 -31.92
C PRO A 65 -17.57 47.70 -31.95
N LEU A 66 -17.89 46.80 -31.00
CA LEU A 66 -19.22 46.31 -30.61
C LEU A 66 -19.70 45.08 -31.40
N GLY A 67 -19.71 43.95 -30.70
CA GLY A 67 -20.41 42.75 -31.19
C GLY A 67 -20.09 41.49 -30.41
N SER A 68 -21.07 41.03 -29.65
CA SER A 68 -21.28 39.62 -29.29
C SER A 68 -20.53 39.05 -28.09
N MET A 69 -21.29 38.97 -27.00
CA MET A 69 -21.10 38.04 -25.89
C MET A 69 -20.92 36.61 -26.43
N SER A 70 -19.74 36.00 -26.27
CA SER A 70 -19.50 34.62 -25.77
C SER A 70 -18.12 34.07 -26.17
N PRO A 71 -17.26 33.76 -25.18
CA PRO A 71 -16.39 32.60 -25.29
C PRO A 71 -16.46 31.75 -24.02
N THR A 72 -17.65 31.34 -23.56
CA THR A 72 -17.78 30.64 -22.27
C THR A 72 -17.90 29.12 -22.36
N THR A 73 -18.05 28.52 -23.55
CA THR A 73 -18.18 27.06 -23.67
C THR A 73 -16.82 26.33 -23.60
N SER A 74 -15.79 26.83 -24.29
CA SER A 74 -14.45 26.22 -24.30
C SER A 74 -13.78 26.23 -22.91
N THR A 75 -13.82 27.37 -22.21
CA THR A 75 -13.23 27.54 -20.88
C THR A 75 -13.91 26.66 -19.82
N GLN A 76 -15.24 26.48 -19.90
CA GLN A 76 -15.95 25.57 -19.00
C GLN A 76 -15.63 24.08 -19.26
N VAL A 77 -15.46 23.67 -20.51
CA VAL A 77 -15.07 22.29 -20.85
C VAL A 77 -13.65 22.00 -20.37
N GLN A 78 -12.71 22.93 -20.53
CA GLN A 78 -11.35 22.82 -20.00
C GLN A 78 -11.31 22.81 -18.47
N ALA A 79 -12.12 23.63 -17.80
CA ALA A 79 -12.23 23.64 -16.34
C ALA A 79 -12.79 22.32 -15.79
N ARG A 80 -13.81 21.73 -16.45
CA ARG A 80 -14.32 20.39 -16.11
C ARG A 80 -13.26 19.31 -16.33
N LYS A 81 -12.47 19.38 -17.40
CA LYS A 81 -11.36 18.47 -17.70
C LYS A 81 -10.22 18.58 -16.68
N ARG A 82 -9.84 19.80 -16.26
CA ARG A 82 -8.87 20.05 -15.20
C ARG A 82 -9.34 19.53 -13.84
N ARG A 83 -10.61 19.76 -13.47
CA ARG A 83 -11.22 19.19 -12.25
C ARG A 83 -11.24 17.65 -12.27
N ARG A 84 -11.56 17.04 -13.41
CA ARG A 84 -11.49 15.58 -13.59
C ARG A 84 -10.04 15.06 -13.44
N GLY A 85 -9.06 15.81 -13.94
CA GLY A 85 -7.63 15.48 -13.78
C GLY A 85 -7.16 15.47 -12.32
N ILE A 86 -7.62 16.42 -11.50
CA ILE A 86 -7.25 16.50 -10.07
C ILE A 86 -7.82 15.32 -9.28
N ILE A 87 -9.08 14.94 -9.53
CA ILE A 87 -9.72 13.80 -8.85
C ILE A 87 -9.01 12.50 -9.19
N GLU A 88 -8.71 12.28 -10.47
CA GLU A 88 -8.01 11.07 -10.91
C GLU A 88 -6.55 11.03 -10.41
N LYS A 89 -5.87 12.17 -10.33
CA LYS A 89 -4.55 12.27 -9.68
C LYS A 89 -4.64 11.79 -8.23
N ARG A 90 -5.57 12.33 -7.43
CA ARG A 90 -5.79 11.89 -6.04
C ARG A 90 -6.12 10.40 -5.94
N ARG A 91 -6.90 9.85 -6.87
CA ARG A 91 -7.21 8.41 -6.90
C ARG A 91 -5.94 7.58 -7.12
N ARG A 92 -5.11 7.97 -8.10
CA ARG A 92 -3.84 7.30 -8.41
C ARG A 92 -2.86 7.39 -7.24
N ASP A 93 -2.76 8.55 -6.61
CA ASP A 93 -1.90 8.75 -5.44
C ASP A 93 -2.32 7.83 -4.29
N ARG A 94 -3.62 7.73 -4.00
CA ARG A 94 -4.14 6.78 -3.01
C ARG A 94 -3.77 5.33 -3.33
N ILE A 95 -3.91 4.91 -4.58
CA ILE A 95 -3.55 3.54 -5.01
C ILE A 95 -2.05 3.30 -4.82
N ASN A 96 -1.22 4.26 -5.23
CA ASN A 96 0.24 4.13 -5.10
C ASN A 96 0.66 4.11 -3.63
N ASN A 97 0.02 4.89 -2.75
CA ASN A 97 0.29 4.85 -1.31
C ASN A 97 -0.02 3.47 -0.72
N CYS A 98 -1.18 2.89 -1.07
CA CYS A 98 -1.51 1.53 -0.64
C CYS A 98 -0.50 0.49 -1.14
N LEU A 99 -0.03 0.59 -2.38
CA LEU A 99 0.98 -0.33 -2.92
C LEU A 99 2.33 -0.19 -2.19
N SER A 100 2.73 1.02 -1.83
CA SER A 100 3.93 1.26 -1.02
C SER A 100 3.79 0.69 0.38
N GLU A 101 2.61 0.82 0.99
CA GLU A 101 2.32 0.21 2.30
C GLU A 101 2.37 -1.32 2.22
N LEU A 102 1.79 -1.93 1.19
CA LEU A 102 1.84 -3.38 0.97
C LEU A 102 3.26 -3.91 0.85
N ARG A 103 4.16 -3.20 0.16
CA ARG A 103 5.59 -3.57 0.08
C ARG A 103 6.25 -3.66 1.46
N ARG A 104 5.83 -2.81 2.40
CA ARG A 104 6.38 -2.78 3.75
C ARG A 104 5.76 -3.84 4.66
N LEU A 105 4.48 -4.15 4.48
CA LEU A 105 3.73 -5.07 5.34
C LEU A 105 3.91 -6.55 4.96
N VAL A 106 4.14 -6.85 3.68
CA VAL A 106 4.26 -8.23 3.20
C VAL A 106 5.73 -8.67 3.27
N PRO A 107 6.08 -9.71 4.05
CA PRO A 107 7.47 -10.10 4.29
C PRO A 107 8.26 -10.37 3.01
N SER A 108 7.68 -11.13 2.07
CA SER A 108 8.34 -11.44 0.81
C SER A 108 8.55 -10.20 -0.06
N ALA A 109 7.63 -9.24 -0.04
CA ALA A 109 7.74 -8.00 -0.81
C ALA A 109 8.77 -7.04 -0.17
N PHE A 110 8.87 -7.05 1.16
CA PHE A 110 9.83 -6.27 1.93
C PHE A 110 11.27 -6.71 1.65
N GLU A 111 11.53 -8.02 1.63
CA GLU A 111 12.85 -8.57 1.29
C GLU A 111 13.32 -8.12 -0.11
N LYS A 112 12.39 -8.01 -1.06
CA LYS A 112 12.69 -7.56 -2.43
C LYS A 112 12.76 -6.04 -2.58
N GLN A 113 12.55 -5.24 -1.54
CA GLN A 113 12.57 -3.77 -1.61
C GLN A 113 13.94 -3.21 -2.02
N GLY A 114 15.03 -3.96 -1.82
CA GLY A 114 16.38 -3.61 -2.26
C GLY A 114 16.74 -4.02 -3.69
N SER A 115 15.86 -4.77 -4.38
CA SER A 115 16.06 -5.17 -5.78
C SER A 115 15.26 -4.26 -6.72
N ALA A 116 15.46 -4.41 -8.03
CA ALA A 116 14.85 -3.59 -9.07
C ALA A 116 13.34 -3.37 -8.84
N LYS A 117 12.84 -2.18 -9.23
CA LYS A 117 11.47 -1.69 -9.02
C LYS A 117 10.42 -2.78 -9.25
N LEU A 118 9.90 -3.35 -8.16
CA LEU A 118 8.86 -4.39 -8.19
C LEU A 118 7.66 -3.97 -9.03
N GLU A 119 7.21 -4.85 -9.92
CA GLU A 119 6.03 -4.63 -10.74
C GLU A 119 4.77 -4.58 -9.89
N LYS A 120 3.76 -3.80 -10.31
CA LYS A 120 2.50 -3.67 -9.54
C LYS A 120 1.79 -5.01 -9.39
N ALA A 121 1.82 -5.84 -10.43
CA ALA A 121 1.22 -7.18 -10.40
C ALA A 121 1.94 -8.09 -9.40
N GLU A 122 3.27 -8.01 -9.34
CA GLU A 122 4.08 -8.82 -8.42
C GLU A 122 3.76 -8.48 -6.95
N ILE A 123 3.68 -7.19 -6.58
CA ILE A 123 3.30 -6.78 -5.22
C ILE A 123 1.95 -7.35 -4.82
N LEU A 124 0.96 -7.28 -5.73
CA LEU A 124 -0.38 -7.79 -5.48
C LEU A 124 -0.37 -9.32 -5.33
N GLN A 125 0.38 -10.03 -6.18
CA GLN A 125 0.53 -11.48 -6.12
C GLN A 125 1.14 -11.92 -4.77
N MET A 126 2.27 -11.33 -4.39
CA MET A 126 2.95 -11.62 -3.12
C MET A 126 2.05 -11.36 -1.90
N THR A 127 1.23 -10.31 -1.97
CA THR A 127 0.23 -9.99 -0.93
C THR A 127 -0.85 -11.08 -0.85
N VAL A 128 -1.40 -11.50 -1.99
CA VAL A 128 -2.44 -12.54 -2.04
C VAL A 128 -1.92 -13.87 -1.50
N ASP A 129 -0.70 -14.25 -1.87
CA ASP A 129 -0.09 -15.49 -1.41
C ASP A 129 0.18 -15.45 0.10
N HIS A 130 0.59 -14.30 0.63
CA HIS A 130 0.70 -14.10 2.07
C HIS A 130 -0.66 -14.24 2.78
N LEU A 131 -1.74 -13.66 2.25
CA LEU A 131 -3.08 -13.80 2.82
C LEU A 131 -3.60 -15.24 2.77
N LYS A 132 -3.32 -15.98 1.68
CA LYS A 132 -3.66 -17.41 1.57
C LYS A 132 -2.92 -18.24 2.62
N MET A 133 -1.64 -17.96 2.83
CA MET A 133 -0.85 -18.60 3.88
C MET A 133 -1.45 -18.34 5.27
N LEU A 134 -1.82 -17.09 5.56
CA LEU A 134 -2.45 -16.72 6.84
C LEU A 134 -3.82 -17.41 7.03
N HIS A 135 -4.62 -17.52 5.96
CA HIS A 135 -5.89 -18.24 6.02
C HIS A 135 -5.69 -19.76 6.21
N ALA A 136 -4.73 -20.37 5.52
CA ALA A 136 -4.39 -21.78 5.68
C ALA A 136 -3.84 -22.08 7.09
N ALA A 137 -3.12 -21.14 7.70
CA ALA A 137 -2.67 -21.19 9.08
C ALA A 137 -3.80 -20.96 10.12
N GLY A 138 -5.07 -20.91 9.70
CA GLY A 138 -6.22 -20.81 10.59
C GLY A 138 -6.66 -19.40 10.92
N GLY A 139 -6.27 -18.39 10.13
CA GLY A 139 -6.73 -16.99 10.30
C GLY A 139 -6.20 -16.30 11.56
N LYS A 140 -5.41 -17.00 12.37
CA LYS A 140 -4.61 -16.43 13.44
C LYS A 140 -3.40 -15.84 12.75
N GLY A 141 -3.35 -14.51 12.68
CA GLY A 141 -2.23 -13.77 12.10
C GLY A 141 -0.89 -14.17 12.73
N TYR A 142 0.17 -13.53 12.25
CA TYR A 142 1.61 -13.66 12.59
C TYR A 142 1.99 -13.72 14.11
N PHE A 143 1.02 -13.80 15.01
CA PHE A 143 1.12 -13.94 16.45
C PHE A 143 0.13 -15.00 16.98
N ASP A 144 0.24 -16.26 16.54
CA ASP A 144 -0.28 -17.35 17.38
C ASP A 144 0.78 -17.62 18.45
N ALA A 145 0.70 -16.87 19.55
CA ALA A 145 1.58 -17.06 20.71
C ALA A 145 1.59 -18.53 21.17
N HIS A 146 0.51 -19.26 20.91
CA HIS A 146 0.41 -20.70 21.14
C HIS A 146 1.31 -21.50 20.18
N ALA A 147 1.25 -21.29 18.86
CA ALA A 147 2.17 -21.93 17.91
C ALA A 147 3.64 -21.63 18.24
N LEU A 148 3.97 -20.37 18.53
CA LEU A 148 5.33 -19.98 18.91
C LEU A 148 5.76 -20.67 20.23
N ALA A 149 4.88 -20.76 21.22
CA ALA A 149 5.15 -21.49 22.46
C ALA A 149 5.33 -22.99 22.24
N MET A 150 4.59 -23.60 21.31
CA MET A 150 4.77 -25.00 20.91
C MET A 150 6.14 -25.21 20.23
N ASP A 151 6.55 -24.29 19.35
CA ASP A 151 7.85 -24.35 18.68
C ASP A 151 8.99 -24.24 19.69
N TYR A 152 8.97 -23.24 20.59
CA TYR A 152 9.97 -23.12 21.66
C TYR A 152 10.00 -24.33 22.60
N ARG A 153 8.83 -24.88 22.95
CA ARG A 153 8.74 -26.10 23.76
C ARG A 153 9.36 -27.30 23.04
N SER A 154 9.09 -27.46 21.74
CA SER A 154 9.64 -28.55 20.94
C SER A 154 11.17 -28.44 20.77
N LEU A 155 11.67 -27.22 20.61
CA LEU A 155 13.09 -26.92 20.51
C LEU A 155 13.83 -27.29 21.81
N GLY A 156 13.32 -26.84 22.95
CA GLY A 156 13.90 -27.17 24.26
C GLY A 156 13.82 -28.67 24.58
N PHE A 157 12.74 -29.35 24.17
CA PHE A 157 12.65 -30.81 24.32
C PHE A 157 13.70 -31.54 23.47
N ARG A 158 13.94 -31.08 22.24
CA ARG A 158 14.97 -31.64 21.36
C ARG A 158 16.37 -31.46 21.93
N GLU A 159 16.68 -30.28 22.47
CA GLU A 159 17.96 -30.01 23.13
C GLU A 159 18.15 -30.90 24.37
N CYS A 160 17.10 -31.04 25.20
CA CYS A 160 17.12 -31.93 26.36
C CYS A 160 17.33 -33.39 25.96
N LEU A 161 16.62 -33.88 24.92
CA LEU A 161 16.82 -35.23 24.40
C LEU A 161 18.24 -35.43 23.85
N ALA A 162 18.78 -34.47 23.11
CA ALA A 162 20.14 -34.53 22.58
C ALA A 162 21.18 -34.60 23.72
N GLU A 163 21.01 -33.80 24.76
CA GLU A 163 21.89 -33.81 25.93
C GLU A 163 21.77 -35.12 26.73
N THR A 164 20.56 -35.65 26.87
CA THR A 164 20.33 -36.97 27.48
C THR A 164 21.00 -38.08 26.68
N ALA A 165 20.87 -38.06 25.35
CA ALA A 165 21.53 -39.02 24.47
C ALA A 165 23.06 -38.93 24.57
N ARG A 166 23.61 -37.72 24.68
CA ARG A 166 25.04 -37.49 24.91
C ARG A 166 25.50 -38.06 26.26
N TYR A 167 24.73 -37.79 27.33
CA TYR A 167 25.03 -38.29 28.67
C TYR A 167 24.98 -39.82 28.74
N LEU A 168 23.96 -40.43 28.13
CA LEU A 168 23.86 -41.89 28.02
C LEU A 168 25.01 -42.49 27.20
N SER A 169 25.39 -41.87 26.08
CA SER A 169 26.55 -42.32 25.28
C SER A 169 27.86 -42.27 26.09
N ILE A 170 27.99 -41.27 26.96
CA ILE A 170 29.12 -41.18 27.88
C ILE A 170 29.02 -42.30 28.92
N ILE A 171 27.89 -42.48 29.60
CA ILE A 171 27.73 -43.58 30.58
C ILE A 171 27.93 -44.96 29.95
N GLU A 172 27.48 -45.19 28.73
CA GLU A 172 27.73 -46.43 27.98
C GLU A 172 29.22 -46.60 27.70
N ALA A 173 29.97 -45.52 27.47
CA ALA A 173 31.43 -45.55 27.43
C ALA A 173 32.08 -45.78 28.81
N TRP A 174 31.42 -45.38 29.91
CA TRP A 174 31.89 -45.57 31.29
C TRP A 174 31.36 -46.84 31.99
N THR A 175 30.49 -47.62 31.35
CA THR A 175 30.03 -48.92 31.87
C THR A 175 30.86 -50.03 31.23
N PRO A 176 31.91 -50.51 31.89
CA PRO A 176 32.65 -51.66 31.42
C PRO A 176 31.84 -52.89 31.84
N ARG A 177 30.86 -53.29 31.03
CA ARG A 177 30.25 -54.61 31.21
C ARG A 177 29.97 -55.28 29.88
N THR A 178 31.06 -55.71 29.24
CA THR A 178 31.27 -57.09 28.73
C THR A 178 32.68 -57.25 28.14
N ARG A 179 33.69 -56.78 28.87
CA ARG A 179 35.00 -57.43 28.84
C ARG A 179 35.48 -57.64 30.26
N CYS A 180 34.75 -58.49 30.98
CA CYS A 180 35.40 -59.36 31.95
C CYS A 180 36.36 -60.25 31.15
N GLY A 181 37.52 -59.70 30.79
CA GLY A 181 38.70 -60.47 30.43
C GLY A 181 39.28 -61.02 31.72
N CYS A 182 38.56 -61.96 32.33
CA CYS A 182 39.15 -62.79 33.36
C CYS A 182 40.23 -63.62 32.67
N ALA A 183 41.48 -63.16 32.74
CA ALA A 183 42.66 -63.94 32.35
C ALA A 183 42.95 -65.10 33.32
N TRP A 184 41.98 -65.45 34.18
CA TRP A 184 42.03 -66.50 35.20
C TRP A 184 40.75 -67.34 35.13
N CYS A 185 40.51 -68.00 34.01
CA CYS A 185 39.74 -69.24 34.00
C CYS A 185 40.75 -70.39 33.87
N PRO A 186 40.95 -71.22 34.90
CA PRO A 186 41.67 -72.47 34.73
C PRO A 186 40.84 -73.39 33.84
N THR A 187 41.54 -74.06 32.92
CA THR A 187 41.05 -75.10 31.98
C THR A 187 40.22 -76.19 32.65
#